data_AF-A0A8J5PAL3-F1
#
_entry.id   AF-A0A8J5PAL3-F1
#
_cell.length_a   1.000
_cell.length_b   1.000
_cell.length_c   1.000
_cell.angle_alpha   90.00
_cell.angle_beta   90.00
_cell.angle_gamma   90.00
#
_symmetry.space_group_name_H-M   'P 1'
#
loop_
_entity.id
_entity.type
_entity.pdbx_description
1 polymer ?
#
loop_
_entity_poly.entity_id
_entity_poly.type
_entity_poly.pdbx_seq_one_letter_code
_entity_poly.pdbx_strand_id
1 'polypeptide(L)'
;MNAEINAIMLDLSNIEIVSLLPRVDSLMKEGGFAVTSAKIVQNPFTADPATDRDVIKTTKGESVQGTWDWVLQTPELIKWRTSDGTFLWISGGVGSGKTMLAVYLTEQLQLTMASDEILVYYFFDSTLNLRNNAACFVRSLIYQLVQLEKDCKGHRRYPSGTTGFQVLWYIFIGMLQDLRESRIVCVLDGLD
;
A
#
# COMPACT_ATOMS: atom_id res chain seq x y z
N MET A 1 27.12 -11.74 -9.93
CA MET A 1 26.81 -11.69 -8.48
C MET A 1 25.53 -10.88 -8.39
N ASN A 2 24.40 -11.57 -8.35
CA ASN A 2 23.09 -10.95 -8.51
C ASN A 2 22.68 -10.41 -7.15
N ALA A 3 22.57 -9.08 -7.04
CA ALA A 3 21.99 -8.46 -5.87
C ALA A 3 20.47 -8.53 -5.99
N GLU A 4 19.82 -9.18 -5.04
CA GLU A 4 18.36 -9.25 -4.86
C GLU A 4 17.90 -8.14 -3.94
N ILE A 5 16.91 -7.32 -4.33
CA ILE A 5 16.41 -6.30 -3.42
C ILE A 5 14.91 -5.95 -3.57
N ASN A 6 14.28 -5.46 -2.50
CA ASN A 6 12.85 -5.56 -2.21
C ASN A 6 12.12 -4.20 -2.13
N ALA A 7 11.43 -3.80 -3.20
CA ALA A 7 10.34 -2.82 -3.17
C ALA A 7 9.26 -3.26 -4.15
N ILE A 8 7.99 -3.20 -3.72
CA ILE A 8 6.84 -3.72 -4.47
C ILE A 8 5.97 -2.54 -4.91
N MET A 9 5.79 -2.37 -6.22
CA MET A 9 4.66 -1.62 -6.76
C MET A 9 3.61 -2.62 -7.23
N LEU A 10 2.42 -2.57 -6.63
CA LEU A 10 1.28 -3.44 -6.97
C LEU A 10 0.21 -2.62 -7.65
N ASP A 11 -0.33 -3.15 -8.73
CA ASP A 11 -1.62 -2.73 -9.23
C ASP A 11 -2.69 -3.65 -8.62
N LEU A 12 -3.41 -3.13 -7.63
CA LEU A 12 -4.43 -3.88 -6.90
C LEU A 12 -5.73 -4.04 -7.70
N SER A 13 -5.91 -3.29 -8.78
CA SER A 13 -7.10 -3.42 -9.65
C SER A 13 -7.07 -4.69 -10.49
N ASN A 14 -5.87 -5.23 -10.73
CA ASN A 14 -5.64 -6.44 -11.54
C ASN A 14 -5.39 -7.71 -10.71
N ILE A 15 -5.57 -7.65 -9.38
CA ILE A 15 -5.58 -8.87 -8.56
C ILE A 15 -7.01 -9.42 -8.55
N GLU A 16 -7.22 -10.63 -9.07
CA GLU A 16 -8.51 -11.31 -8.95
C GLU A 16 -8.84 -11.51 -7.46
N ILE A 17 -9.69 -10.63 -6.92
CA ILE A 17 -10.14 -10.61 -5.52
C ILE A 17 -10.66 -11.98 -5.07
N VAL A 18 -11.29 -12.73 -5.98
CA VAL A 18 -11.85 -14.07 -5.75
C VAL A 18 -10.77 -15.11 -5.41
N SER A 19 -9.56 -14.97 -5.95
CA SER A 19 -8.44 -15.89 -5.69
C SER A 19 -7.76 -15.67 -4.34
N LEU A 20 -7.93 -14.49 -3.74
CA LEU A 20 -7.33 -14.12 -2.46
C LEU A 20 -8.14 -14.65 -1.27
N LEU A 21 -9.48 -14.68 -1.37
CA LEU A 21 -10.36 -15.08 -0.27
C LEU A 21 -10.04 -16.49 0.30
N PRO A 22 -9.85 -17.55 -0.53
CA PRO A 22 -9.55 -18.89 -0.01
C PRO A 22 -8.18 -18.98 0.70
N ARG A 23 -7.19 -18.22 0.24
CA ARG A 23 -5.82 -18.22 0.79
C ARG A 23 -5.76 -17.45 2.11
N VAL A 24 -6.53 -16.37 2.20
CA VAL A 24 -6.65 -15.56 3.41
C VAL A 24 -7.38 -16.35 4.51
N ASP A 25 -8.51 -17.00 4.23
CA ASP A 25 -9.22 -17.82 5.23
C ASP A 25 -8.34 -18.90 5.89
N SER A 26 -7.38 -19.47 5.14
CA SER A 26 -6.41 -20.44 5.66
C SER A 26 -5.36 -19.84 6.59
N LEU A 27 -4.91 -18.59 6.34
CA LEU A 27 -3.91 -17.88 7.14
C LEU A 27 -4.51 -17.24 8.41
N MET A 28 -5.82 -17.04 8.43
CA MET A 28 -6.51 -16.16 9.39
C MET A 28 -7.16 -16.87 10.57
N LYS A 29 -6.94 -18.18 10.72
CA LYS A 29 -7.46 -18.99 11.85
C LYS A 29 -6.83 -18.62 13.21
N GLU A 30 -5.88 -17.69 13.25
CA GLU A 30 -5.18 -17.26 14.46
C GLU A 30 -5.59 -15.83 14.90
N GLY A 31 -6.42 -15.72 15.93
CA GLY A 31 -6.46 -14.57 16.85
C GLY A 31 -7.58 -13.53 16.69
N GLY A 32 -8.55 -13.51 17.62
CA GLY A 32 -9.76 -12.68 17.59
C GLY A 32 -9.63 -11.23 18.08
N PHE A 33 -10.41 -10.30 17.49
CA PHE A 33 -10.69 -8.94 18.02
C PHE A 33 -11.91 -8.32 17.31
N ALA A 34 -12.69 -7.46 17.97
CA ALA A 34 -13.83 -6.76 17.38
C ALA A 34 -13.48 -5.30 17.02
N VAL A 35 -13.87 -4.85 15.81
CA VAL A 35 -13.51 -3.53 15.28
C VAL A 35 -14.74 -2.84 14.70
N THR A 36 -15.04 -1.62 15.15
CA THR A 36 -16.05 -0.72 14.57
C THR A 36 -15.38 0.40 13.76
N SER A 37 -16.01 0.82 12.65
CA SER A 37 -15.43 1.70 11.62
C SER A 37 -14.81 3.01 12.15
N ALA A 38 -15.42 3.65 13.15
CA ALA A 38 -14.87 4.88 13.75
C ALA A 38 -13.62 4.63 14.62
N LYS A 39 -13.46 3.43 15.19
CA LYS A 39 -12.29 3.06 16.01
C LYS A 39 -11.08 2.67 15.15
N ILE A 40 -11.28 2.30 13.89
CA ILE A 40 -10.19 2.00 12.94
C ILE A 40 -9.35 3.26 12.69
N VAL A 41 -10.03 4.39 12.53
CA VAL A 41 -9.42 5.69 12.20
C VAL A 41 -8.72 6.34 13.41
N GLN A 42 -9.13 6.03 14.65
CA GLN A 42 -8.59 6.63 15.87
C GLN A 42 -7.41 5.86 16.51
N ASN A 43 -6.89 4.81 15.87
CA ASN A 43 -5.78 4.05 16.44
C ASN A 43 -4.45 4.85 16.28
N PRO A 44 -3.71 5.15 17.38
CA PRO A 44 -2.45 5.90 17.34
C PRO A 44 -1.32 5.19 16.55
N PHE A 45 -1.49 3.92 16.20
CA PHE A 45 -0.57 3.17 15.33
C PHE A 45 -0.95 3.22 13.84
N THR A 46 -2.06 3.88 13.49
CA THR A 46 -2.40 4.19 12.08
C THR A 46 -1.57 5.40 11.71
N ALA A 47 -0.30 5.17 11.44
CA ALA A 47 0.54 6.22 10.91
C ALA A 47 -0.05 6.67 9.57
N ASP A 48 -0.21 7.98 9.44
CA ASP A 48 -0.55 8.62 8.19
C ASP A 48 0.65 8.46 7.23
N PRO A 49 0.49 7.73 6.11
CA PRO A 49 1.59 7.48 5.19
C PRO A 49 2.21 8.75 4.63
N ALA A 50 1.43 9.83 4.49
CA ALA A 50 1.97 11.11 4.07
C ALA A 50 2.95 11.66 5.11
N THR A 51 2.59 11.62 6.38
CA THR A 51 3.50 11.96 7.50
C THR A 51 4.74 11.06 7.50
N ASP A 52 4.60 9.76 7.24
CA ASP A 52 5.76 8.85 7.18
C ASP A 52 6.71 9.20 6.05
N ARG A 53 6.16 9.51 4.86
CA ARG A 53 6.93 9.98 3.72
C ARG A 53 7.71 11.23 4.07
N ASP A 54 7.10 12.19 4.76
CA ASP A 54 7.74 13.44 5.17
C ASP A 54 8.84 13.22 6.22
N VAL A 55 8.62 12.32 7.18
CA VAL A 55 9.64 11.92 8.16
C VAL A 55 10.83 11.26 7.45
N ILE A 56 10.58 10.35 6.50
CA ILE A 56 11.63 9.69 5.71
C ILE A 56 12.46 10.72 4.95
N LYS A 57 11.83 11.67 4.26
CA LYS A 57 12.51 12.76 3.54
C LYS A 57 13.37 13.60 4.47
N THR A 58 12.80 14.01 5.60
CA THR A 58 13.51 14.85 6.57
C THR A 58 14.71 14.13 7.18
N THR A 59 14.56 12.84 7.50
CA THR A 59 15.59 12.05 8.19
C THR A 59 16.71 11.60 7.26
N LYS A 60 16.38 11.23 6.01
CA LYS A 60 17.36 10.76 5.02
C LYS A 60 17.94 11.88 4.15
N GLY A 61 17.39 13.10 4.25
CA GLY A 61 17.77 14.26 3.46
C GLY A 61 17.00 14.37 2.14
N GLU A 62 16.93 15.58 1.61
CA GLU A 62 16.33 15.83 0.30
C GLU A 62 17.23 15.27 -0.81
N SER A 63 16.62 14.57 -1.77
CA SER A 63 17.34 14.16 -2.97
C SER A 63 17.67 15.38 -3.83
N VAL A 64 18.86 15.41 -4.42
CA VAL A 64 19.19 16.41 -5.44
C VAL A 64 18.18 16.30 -6.59
N GLN A 65 17.64 17.45 -7.01
CA GLN A 65 16.67 17.51 -8.11
C GLN A 65 17.22 16.77 -9.34
N GLY A 66 16.39 15.94 -9.96
CA GLY A 66 16.75 15.17 -11.16
C GLY A 66 17.48 13.85 -10.91
N THR A 67 17.88 13.53 -9.67
CA THR A 67 18.62 12.28 -9.35
C THR A 67 17.88 11.02 -9.78
N TRP A 68 16.55 11.04 -9.69
CA TRP A 68 15.71 9.88 -9.94
C TRP A 68 14.97 9.93 -11.27
N ASP A 69 15.06 11.01 -12.05
CA ASP A 69 14.26 11.20 -13.27
C ASP A 69 14.51 10.12 -14.32
N TRP A 70 15.72 9.55 -14.34
CA TRP A 70 16.05 8.44 -15.22
C TRP A 70 15.11 7.23 -15.03
N VAL A 71 14.61 7.01 -13.81
CA VAL A 71 13.73 5.86 -13.51
C VAL A 71 12.41 5.96 -14.28
N LEU A 72 11.91 7.19 -14.49
CA LEU A 72 10.66 7.48 -15.21
C LEU A 72 10.72 7.07 -16.68
N GLN A 73 11.93 6.92 -17.22
CA GLN A 73 12.19 6.55 -18.60
C GLN A 73 12.57 5.07 -18.77
N THR A 74 12.57 4.30 -17.69
CA THR A 74 12.89 2.86 -17.76
C THR A 74 11.79 2.10 -18.49
N PRO A 75 12.14 1.18 -19.42
CA PRO A 75 11.15 0.35 -20.12
C PRO A 75 10.22 -0.41 -19.16
N GLU A 76 10.75 -0.85 -18.01
CA GLU A 76 10.01 -1.59 -16.98
C GLU A 76 8.92 -0.73 -16.35
N LEU A 77 9.25 0.48 -15.93
CA LEU A 77 8.28 1.39 -15.31
C LEU A 77 7.26 1.91 -16.35
N ILE A 78 7.71 2.22 -17.57
CA ILE A 78 6.82 2.61 -18.67
C ILE A 78 5.84 1.49 -18.96
N LYS A 79 6.32 0.24 -19.10
CA LYS A 79 5.48 -0.92 -19.35
C LYS A 79 4.48 -1.12 -18.21
N TRP A 80 4.93 -1.06 -16.96
CA TRP A 80 4.04 -1.19 -15.81
C TRP A 80 2.98 -0.08 -15.76
N ARG A 81 3.32 1.16 -16.12
CA ARG A 81 2.36 2.28 -16.18
C ARG A 81 1.35 2.14 -17.32
N THR A 82 1.77 1.65 -18.49
CA THR A 82 0.99 1.71 -19.74
C THR A 82 0.28 0.41 -20.13
N SER A 83 0.58 -0.71 -19.47
CA SER A 83 -0.07 -2.01 -19.68
C SER A 83 -0.82 -2.48 -18.44
N ASP A 84 -1.57 -3.59 -18.54
CA ASP A 84 -2.17 -4.31 -17.39
C ASP A 84 -1.12 -5.00 -16.50
N GLY A 85 0.03 -4.36 -16.31
CA GLY A 85 1.09 -4.83 -15.45
C GLY A 85 0.63 -4.84 -14.00
N THR A 86 0.48 -6.03 -13.43
CA THR A 86 -0.02 -6.19 -12.05
C THR A 86 1.02 -5.85 -10.99
N PHE A 87 2.31 -5.87 -11.36
CA PHE A 87 3.42 -5.85 -10.42
C PHE A 87 4.70 -5.31 -11.05
N LEU A 88 5.39 -4.44 -10.33
CA LEU A 88 6.76 -4.01 -10.62
C LEU A 88 7.60 -4.13 -9.35
N TRP A 89 8.69 -4.88 -9.47
CA TRP A 89 9.63 -5.10 -8.38
C TRP A 89 10.89 -4.27 -8.63
N ILE A 90 11.23 -3.40 -7.68
CA ILE A 90 12.42 -2.55 -7.76
C ILE A 90 13.44 -3.01 -6.74
N SER A 91 14.62 -3.34 -7.26
CA SER A 91 15.73 -3.84 -6.46
C SER A 91 16.98 -2.95 -6.59
N GLY A 92 17.57 -2.45 -5.48
CA GLY A 92 18.95 -1.93 -5.44
C GLY A 92 19.65 -2.17 -4.08
N GLY A 93 20.98 -2.40 -4.03
CA GLY A 93 21.72 -2.86 -2.81
C GLY A 93 21.50 -2.09 -1.50
N VAL A 94 22.05 -2.56 -0.38
CA VAL A 94 22.03 -1.80 0.88
C VAL A 94 22.64 -0.42 0.64
N GLY A 95 21.96 0.64 1.09
CA GLY A 95 22.40 2.03 0.87
C GLY A 95 22.16 2.59 -0.54
N SER A 96 21.54 1.86 -1.47
CA SER A 96 21.31 2.35 -2.85
C SER A 96 20.20 3.40 -2.99
N GLY A 97 19.64 3.88 -1.87
CA GLY A 97 18.57 4.90 -1.89
C GLY A 97 17.16 4.39 -2.24
N LYS A 98 16.87 3.08 -2.15
CA LYS A 98 15.54 2.52 -2.47
C LYS A 98 14.36 3.22 -1.81
N THR A 99 14.43 3.43 -0.49
CA THR A 99 13.38 4.14 0.24
C THR A 99 13.18 5.55 -0.31
N MET A 100 14.27 6.25 -0.67
CA MET A 100 14.17 7.57 -1.30
C MET A 100 13.62 7.51 -2.73
N LEU A 101 13.93 6.43 -3.47
CA LEU A 101 13.32 6.17 -4.76
C LEU A 101 11.81 5.88 -4.63
N ALA A 102 11.38 5.10 -3.63
CA ALA A 102 9.98 4.84 -3.34
C ALA A 102 9.23 6.14 -2.97
N VAL A 103 9.82 6.96 -2.11
CA VAL A 103 9.33 8.33 -1.82
C VAL A 103 9.16 9.13 -3.10
N TYR A 104 10.23 9.24 -3.91
CA TYR A 104 10.21 9.97 -5.18
C TYR A 104 9.10 9.45 -6.11
N LEU A 105 8.97 8.13 -6.26
CA LEU A 105 7.93 7.52 -7.09
C LEU A 105 6.53 7.85 -6.58
N THR A 106 6.28 7.82 -5.26
CA THR A 106 4.96 8.21 -4.74
C THR A 106 4.63 9.67 -5.04
N GLU A 107 5.60 10.58 -4.98
CA GLU A 107 5.39 11.99 -5.33
C GLU A 107 5.11 12.16 -6.83
N GLN A 108 5.91 11.51 -7.69
CA GLN A 108 5.70 11.56 -9.14
C GLN A 108 4.37 10.94 -9.55
N LEU A 109 3.99 9.81 -8.96
CA LEU A 109 2.68 9.20 -9.19
C LEU A 109 1.57 10.15 -8.75
N GLN A 110 1.65 10.72 -7.55
CA GLN A 110 0.65 11.66 -7.05
C GLN A 110 0.46 12.89 -7.96
N LEU A 111 1.51 13.34 -8.64
CA LEU A 111 1.46 14.45 -9.61
C LEU A 111 0.92 14.05 -11.00
N THR A 112 1.08 12.78 -11.39
CA THR A 112 0.82 12.30 -12.76
C THR A 112 -0.35 11.33 -12.87
N MET A 113 -1.02 11.00 -11.76
CA MET A 113 -2.18 10.11 -11.75
C MET A 113 -3.32 10.66 -12.59
N ALA A 114 -3.96 9.78 -13.36
CA ALA A 114 -5.23 10.13 -14.02
C ALA A 114 -6.37 10.24 -12.99
N SER A 115 -7.49 10.86 -13.38
CA SER A 115 -8.63 11.13 -12.48
C SER A 115 -9.30 9.87 -11.92
N ASP A 116 -9.13 8.74 -12.61
CA ASP A 116 -9.62 7.41 -12.28
C ASP A 116 -8.57 6.54 -11.57
N GLU A 117 -7.36 7.05 -11.35
CA GLU A 117 -6.34 6.35 -10.59
C GLU A 117 -6.35 6.76 -9.10
N ILE A 118 -6.06 5.79 -8.23
CA ILE A 118 -5.95 5.97 -6.78
C ILE A 118 -4.57 5.51 -6.33
N LEU A 119 -3.78 6.39 -5.73
CA LEU A 119 -2.51 6.05 -5.13
C LEU A 119 -2.68 5.75 -3.65
N VAL A 120 -2.19 4.58 -3.22
CA VAL A 120 -1.97 4.24 -1.81
C VAL A 120 -0.54 3.77 -1.62
N TYR A 121 0.02 3.97 -0.42
CA TYR A 121 1.38 3.54 -0.16
C TYR A 121 1.61 3.21 1.31
N TYR A 122 2.66 2.44 1.56
CA TYR A 122 3.09 2.07 2.90
C TYR A 122 4.60 1.89 2.94
N PHE A 123 5.23 2.52 3.93
CA PHE A 123 6.66 2.37 4.20
C PHE A 123 6.80 1.49 5.45
N PHE A 124 7.32 0.28 5.26
CA PHE A 124 7.73 -0.57 6.37
C PHE A 124 9.03 -0.02 6.96
N ASP A 125 9.10 0.01 8.29
CA ASP A 125 10.30 0.47 9.01
C ASP A 125 10.71 -0.63 9.97
N SER A 126 11.77 -1.37 9.65
CA SER A 126 12.24 -2.53 10.43
C SER A 126 12.58 -2.20 11.89
N THR A 127 12.73 -0.92 12.24
CA THR A 127 12.91 -0.47 13.62
C THR A 127 11.60 -0.36 14.41
N LEU A 128 10.45 -0.33 13.71
CA LEU A 128 9.11 -0.17 14.26
C LEU A 128 8.30 -1.48 14.17
N ASN A 129 8.76 -2.52 14.88
CA ASN A 129 8.14 -3.85 14.88
C ASN A 129 6.64 -3.86 15.19
N LEU A 130 6.16 -2.94 16.03
CA LEU A 130 4.73 -2.83 16.36
C LEU A 130 3.87 -2.33 15.19
N ARG A 131 4.51 -1.68 14.20
CA ARG A 131 3.86 -1.11 13.00
C ARG A 131 4.03 -2.00 11.76
N ASN A 132 5.03 -2.87 11.74
CA ASN A 132 5.28 -3.78 10.62
C ASN A 132 4.50 -5.09 10.76
N ASN A 133 3.18 -5.00 10.77
CA ASN A 133 2.32 -6.17 10.68
C ASN A 133 1.22 -5.95 9.64
N ALA A 134 0.68 -7.07 9.13
CA ALA A 134 -0.36 -7.05 8.11
C ALA A 134 -1.59 -6.22 8.52
N ALA A 135 -1.94 -6.20 9.80
CA ALA A 135 -3.08 -5.46 10.28
C ALA A 135 -2.84 -3.94 10.31
N CYS A 136 -1.62 -3.47 10.58
CA CYS A 136 -1.25 -2.06 10.45
C CYS A 136 -1.19 -1.63 8.98
N PHE A 137 -0.60 -2.46 8.13
CA PHE A 137 -0.58 -2.24 6.67
C PHE A 137 -2.00 -2.06 6.10
N VAL A 138 -2.90 -3.03 6.32
CA VAL A 138 -4.27 -2.96 5.81
C VAL A 138 -5.06 -1.79 6.41
N ARG A 139 -4.88 -1.48 7.71
CA ARG A 139 -5.50 -0.28 8.32
C ARG A 139 -5.05 1.00 7.63
N SER A 140 -3.76 1.11 7.32
CA SER A 140 -3.21 2.29 6.65
C SER A 140 -3.76 2.45 5.23
N LEU A 141 -3.93 1.35 4.49
CA LEU A 141 -4.58 1.39 3.17
C LEU A 141 -6.05 1.83 3.28
N ILE A 142 -6.81 1.24 4.21
CA ILE A 142 -8.21 1.65 4.47
C ILE A 142 -8.28 3.14 4.82
N TYR A 143 -7.39 3.60 5.70
CA TYR A 143 -7.33 5.01 6.10
C TYR A 143 -7.14 5.93 4.89
N GLN A 144 -6.15 5.64 4.03
CA GLN A 144 -5.91 6.41 2.80
C GLN A 144 -7.13 6.44 1.88
N LEU A 145 -7.78 5.29 1.66
CA LEU A 145 -8.98 5.21 0.82
C LEU A 145 -10.15 6.02 1.40
N VAL A 146 -10.34 6.02 2.72
CA VAL A 146 -11.38 6.83 3.38
C VAL A 146 -11.08 8.33 3.24
N GLN A 147 -9.82 8.76 3.40
CA GLN A 147 -9.43 10.17 3.26
C GLN A 147 -9.67 10.73 1.86
N LEU A 148 -9.65 9.88 0.83
CA LEU A 148 -9.96 10.27 -0.55
C LEU A 148 -11.46 10.42 -0.83
N GLU A 149 -12.30 10.44 0.22
CA GLU A 149 -13.77 10.41 0.17
C GLU A 149 -14.32 9.25 -0.66
N LYS A 150 -13.50 8.21 -0.88
CA LYS A 150 -13.89 6.94 -1.51
C LYS A 150 -14.55 6.00 -0.49
N ASP A 151 -15.22 6.58 0.49
CA ASP A 151 -15.87 5.82 1.55
C ASP A 151 -17.03 5.01 0.98
N CYS A 152 -17.10 3.77 1.42
CA CYS A 152 -18.04 2.79 0.93
C CYS A 152 -19.37 2.99 1.64
N LYS A 153 -20.37 3.49 0.91
CA LYS A 153 -21.71 3.82 1.43
C LYS A 153 -22.55 2.58 1.84
N GLY A 154 -21.92 1.42 2.04
CA GLY A 154 -22.59 0.15 2.28
C GLY A 154 -22.39 -0.36 3.72
N HIS A 155 -23.48 -0.60 4.43
CA HIS A 155 -23.45 -1.36 5.69
C HIS A 155 -23.16 -2.84 5.37
N ARG A 156 -21.89 -3.26 5.46
CA ARG A 156 -21.51 -4.67 5.25
C ARG A 156 -21.65 -5.47 6.54
N ARG A 157 -22.29 -6.64 6.41
CA ARG A 157 -22.43 -7.61 7.51
C ARG A 157 -21.28 -8.61 7.41
N TYR A 158 -20.44 -8.65 8.44
CA TYR A 158 -19.34 -9.60 8.55
C TYR A 158 -19.82 -10.89 9.25
N PRO A 159 -19.23 -12.05 8.94
CA PRO A 159 -19.54 -13.30 9.64
C PRO A 159 -19.35 -13.19 11.15
N SER A 160 -20.19 -13.87 11.93
CA SER A 160 -20.02 -13.92 13.38
C SER A 160 -18.77 -14.72 13.75
N GLY A 161 -18.01 -14.26 14.75
CA GLY A 161 -16.79 -14.93 15.21
C GLY A 161 -15.52 -14.56 14.42
N THR A 162 -15.56 -13.54 13.57
CA THR A 162 -14.37 -13.08 12.83
C THR A 162 -13.34 -12.40 13.71
N THR A 163 -12.06 -12.56 13.35
CA THR A 163 -10.94 -11.87 13.97
C THR A 163 -10.85 -10.39 13.62
N GLY A 164 -10.06 -9.63 14.39
CA GLY A 164 -9.90 -8.19 14.16
C GLY A 164 -9.23 -7.90 12.82
N PHE A 165 -8.30 -8.75 12.40
CA PHE A 165 -7.69 -8.64 11.08
C PHE A 165 -8.62 -9.11 9.96
N GLN A 166 -9.47 -10.14 10.18
CA GLN A 166 -10.48 -10.56 9.20
C GLN A 166 -11.46 -9.43 8.91
N VAL A 167 -11.96 -8.74 9.94
CA VAL A 167 -12.85 -7.58 9.75
C VAL A 167 -12.17 -6.51 8.89
N LEU A 168 -10.90 -6.18 9.17
CA LEU A 168 -10.14 -5.23 8.35
C LEU A 168 -9.98 -5.69 6.91
N TRP A 169 -9.65 -6.95 6.70
CA TRP A 169 -9.52 -7.52 5.37
C TRP A 169 -10.84 -7.45 4.60
N TYR A 170 -11.96 -7.83 5.21
CA TYR A 170 -13.28 -7.73 4.58
C TYR A 170 -13.68 -6.29 4.26
N ILE A 171 -13.37 -5.34 5.14
CA ILE A 171 -13.55 -3.90 4.85
C ILE A 171 -12.73 -3.54 3.62
N PHE A 172 -11.43 -3.82 3.64
CA PHE A 172 -10.51 -3.48 2.56
C PHE A 172 -10.95 -4.06 1.21
N ILE A 173 -11.21 -5.37 1.14
CA ILE A 173 -11.73 -6.02 -0.07
C ILE A 173 -13.05 -5.38 -0.52
N GLY A 174 -13.92 -5.04 0.43
CA GLY A 174 -15.15 -4.35 0.12
C GLY A 174 -14.92 -3.00 -0.53
N MET A 175 -13.96 -2.23 -0.04
CA MET A 175 -13.56 -0.96 -0.65
C MET A 175 -13.02 -1.14 -2.06
N LEU A 176 -12.17 -2.15 -2.29
CA LEU A 176 -11.66 -2.45 -3.63
C LEU A 176 -12.79 -2.78 -4.62
N GLN A 177 -13.82 -3.51 -4.18
CA GLN A 177 -14.98 -3.84 -5.02
C GLN A 177 -15.82 -2.62 -5.40
N ASP A 178 -15.99 -1.69 -4.47
CA ASP A 178 -16.74 -0.44 -4.71
C ASP A 178 -15.95 0.51 -5.63
N LEU A 179 -14.62 0.31 -5.71
CA LEU A 179 -13.69 1.07 -6.54
C LEU A 179 -13.23 0.32 -7.80
N ARG A 180 -13.99 -0.68 -8.26
CA ARG A 180 -13.63 -1.48 -9.45
C ARG A 180 -13.45 -0.68 -10.75
N GLU A 181 -14.03 0.51 -10.84
CA GLU A 181 -13.90 1.41 -11.99
C GLU A 181 -12.67 2.33 -11.85
N SER A 182 -11.90 2.18 -10.77
CA SER A 182 -10.68 2.93 -10.51
C SER A 182 -9.48 2.00 -10.51
N ARG A 183 -8.37 2.47 -11.07
CA ARG A 183 -7.10 1.76 -11.00
C ARG A 183 -6.40 2.10 -9.69
N ILE A 184 -6.21 1.11 -8.83
CA ILE A 184 -5.59 1.31 -7.51
C ILE A 184 -4.11 0.93 -7.58
N VAL A 185 -3.26 1.93 -7.53
CA VAL A 185 -1.80 1.80 -7.52
C VAL A 185 -1.30 1.81 -6.08
N CYS A 186 -0.54 0.79 -5.71
CA CYS A 186 0.02 0.62 -4.38
C CYS A 186 1.55 0.60 -4.42
N VAL A 187 2.21 1.44 -3.62
CA VAL A 187 3.68 1.44 -3.45
C VAL A 187 4.06 0.97 -2.06
N LEU A 188 4.90 -0.07 -1.98
CA LEU A 188 5.37 -0.66 -0.74
C LEU A 188 6.91 -0.67 -0.71
N ASP A 189 7.47 -0.07 0.34
CA ASP A 189 8.92 -0.07 0.61
C ASP A 189 9.22 -0.87 1.88
N GLY A 190 10.30 -1.66 1.90
CA GLY A 190 10.76 -2.35 3.12
C GLY A 190 10.06 -3.67 3.45
N LEU A 191 9.67 -4.45 2.43
CA LEU A 191 9.05 -5.78 2.59
C LEU A 191 10.03 -6.92 2.93
N ASP A 192 11.25 -6.59 3.33
CA ASP A 192 12.32 -7.54 3.64
C ASP A 192 12.14 -8.28 4.99
#